data_AF-A0A816HTV9-F1
#
_entry.id   AF-A0A816HTV9-F1
#
_cell.length_a   1.000
_cell.length_b   1.000
_cell.length_c   1.000
_cell.angle_alpha   90.00
_cell.angle_beta   90.00
_cell.angle_gamma   90.00
#
_symmetry.space_group_name_H-M   'P 1'
#
loop_
_entity.id
_entity.type
_entity.pdbx_description
1 polymer ?
#
loop_
_entity_poly.entity_id
_entity_poly.type
_entity_poly.pdbx_seq_one_letter_code
_entity_poly.pdbx_strand_id
1 'polypeptide(L)' 'YGSQPFSVIVGDFNDDHKLDFAVANTASDSSDILLQTC' A
#
# COMPACT_ATOMS: atom_id res chain seq x y z
N TYR A 1 6.20 17.53 -4.61
CA TYR A 1 6.24 16.06 -4.68
C TYR A 1 5.18 15.54 -3.71
N GLY A 2 3.94 15.47 -4.19
CA GLY A 2 2.78 15.13 -3.38
C GLY A 2 2.40 13.68 -3.63
N SER A 3 2.47 12.86 -2.60
CA SER A 3 1.90 11.52 -2.57
C SER A 3 0.38 11.63 -2.68
N GLN A 4 -0.17 11.30 -3.85
CA GLN A 4 -1.62 11.15 -4.03
C GLN A 4 -1.94 9.67 -4.00
N PRO A 5 -2.38 9.13 -2.85
CA PRO A 5 -2.84 7.75 -2.78
C PRO A 5 -4.05 7.60 -3.69
N PHE A 6 -3.95 6.71 -4.69
CA PHE A 6 -5.03 6.48 -5.65
C PHE A 6 -5.85 5.25 -5.29
N SER A 7 -5.25 4.30 -4.57
CA SER A 7 -5.89 3.06 -4.20
C SER A 7 -5.34 2.50 -2.89
N VAL A 8 -6.22 1.78 -2.23
CA VAL A 8 -6.03 1.16 -0.93
C VAL A 8 -6.62 -0.25 -1.04
N ILE A 9 -5.84 -1.25 -0.63
CA ILE A 9 -6.32 -2.63 -0.54
C ILE A 9 -6.02 -3.20 0.85
N VAL A 10 -6.94 -4.02 1.33
CA VAL A 10 -6.89 -4.65 2.65
C VAL A 10 -7.01 -6.15 2.45
N GLY A 11 -6.11 -6.92 3.06
CA GLY A 11 -6.08 -8.38 2.96
C GLY A 11 -4.83 -8.93 3.62
N ASP A 12 -4.79 -10.22 3.86
CA ASP A 12 -3.55 -10.91 4.23
C ASP A 12 -2.76 -11.17 2.93
N PHE A 13 -1.69 -10.41 2.70
CA PHE A 13 -0.90 -10.47 1.48
C PHE A 13 0.40 -11.27 1.66
N ASN A 14 0.80 -11.56 2.89
CA ASN A 14 2.04 -12.27 3.22
C ASN A 14 1.83 -13.62 3.92
N ASP A 15 0.57 -14.05 4.08
CA ASP A 15 0.12 -15.31 4.70
C ASP A 15 0.46 -15.43 6.19
N ASP A 16 0.58 -14.29 6.89
CA ASP A 16 0.89 -14.25 8.32
C ASP A 16 -0.35 -14.32 9.23
N HIS A 17 -1.54 -14.51 8.63
CA HIS A 17 -2.85 -14.53 9.28
C HIS A 17 -3.26 -13.20 9.94
N LYS A 18 -2.60 -12.10 9.59
CA LYS A 18 -2.98 -10.76 10.02
C LYS A 18 -3.49 -9.96 8.83
N LEU A 19 -4.28 -8.95 9.16
CA LEU A 19 -4.77 -8.01 8.16
C LEU A 19 -3.61 -7.11 7.75
N ASP A 20 -3.18 -7.20 6.51
CA ASP A 20 -2.27 -6.22 5.92
C ASP A 20 -3.05 -5.12 5.20
N PHE A 21 -2.35 -4.01 5.00
CA PHE A 21 -2.84 -2.92 4.19
C PHE A 21 -1.77 -2.47 3.22
N ALA A 22 -2.14 -2.38 1.93
CA ALA A 22 -1.29 -1.84 0.90
C ALA A 22 -1.85 -0.52 0.35
N VAL A 23 -1.01 0.50 0.35
CA VAL A 23 -1.32 1.82 -0.24
C VAL A 23 -0.57 1.93 -1.56
N ALA A 24 -1.33 2.13 -2.63
CA ALA A 24 -0.77 2.43 -3.93
C ALA A 24 -0.79 3.95 -4.14
N ASN A 25 0.39 4.52 -4.31
CA ASN A 25 0.58 5.96 -4.44
C ASN A 25 1.26 6.26 -5.76
N THR A 26 0.61 7.09 -6.57
CA THR A 26 1.22 7.65 -7.78
C THR A 26 1.84 8.98 -7.40
N ALA A 27 3.08 8.96 -6.91
CA ALA A 27 3.87 10.17 -6.88
C ALA A 27 4.22 10.54 -8.33
N SER A 28 4.35 11.84 -8.59
CA SER A 28 4.61 12.38 -9.93
C SER A 28 5.80 11.74 -10.66
N ASP A 29 6.73 11.16 -9.91
CA ASP A 29 7.97 10.57 -10.41
C ASP A 29 8.18 9.09 -9.98
N SER A 30 7.29 8.49 -9.18
CA SER A 30 7.41 7.10 -8.71
C SER A 30 6.05 6.46 -8.39
N SER A 31 5.92 5.18 -8.72
CA SER A 31 4.79 4.34 -8.28
C SER A 31 5.26 3.57 -7.05
N ASP A 32 4.82 3.99 -5.87
CA ASP A 32 5.23 3.36 -4.61
C ASP A 32 4.06 2.54 -4.04
N ILE A 33 4.38 1.33 -3.59
CA ILE A 33 3.48 0.45 -2.85
C ILE A 33 4.04 0.29 -1.45
N LEU A 34 3.31 0.77 -0.44
CA LEU A 34 3.65 0.56 0.96
C LEU A 34 2.79 -0.57 1.51
N LEU A 35 3.43 -1.67 1.92
CA LEU A 35 2.80 -2.74 2.70
C LEU A 35 3.07 -2.49 4.19
N GLN A 36 2.03 -2.34 4.99
CA GLN A 36 2.14 -2.30 6.45
C GLN A 36 1.53 -3.57 7.04
N THR A 37 2.36 -4.31 7.76
CA THR A 37 2.02 -5.50 8.55
C THR A 37 1.78 -5.08 10.01
N CYS A 38 0.79 -5.66 10.70
CA CYS A 38 0.53 -5.40 12.13
C CYS A 38 1.11 -6.48 13.07
#